data_AF-A0A956LQZ2-F1
#
_entry.id   AF-A0A956LQZ2-F1
#
_cell.length_a   1.000
_cell.length_b   1.000
_cell.length_c   1.000
_cell.angle_alpha   90.00
_cell.angle_beta   90.00
_cell.angle_gamma   90.00
#
_symmetry.space_group_name_H-M   'P 1'
#
loop_
_entity.id
_entity.type
_entity.pdbx_description
1 polymer ?
#
loop_
_entity_poly.entity_id
_entity_poly.type
_entity_poly.pdbx_seq_one_letter_code
_entity_poly.pdbx_strand_id
1 'polypeptide(L)'
;RELTINELASFHESVGGRLERTTMFERLHAADWCFDNQDEQTLVPLKDYITGDLWPRHDLAARLAKTSAQWMLQFERLRGALKLATWTDIAEDASPTQGWVPIDLLSEWMSETQNEKYGAIELVYREGLYQFKNVQYADTDYDANISWQAVLVLGWLNHDNVLFAPGAMPPRINRDLKKPKVGDSDEDKDNIHDFRRQWDWYLSDSFRRWVDSEDERRAQFVEAYNRNYRGYVKRDFVPDPLEIARWGDTITLHSYQVEGVRRLLANRGGLLAYDVGLGKTYTGIAFIARAKQEGWARRPVVVVPGSLAFKWLESFQTALPDYRVIVIGATRIKRRSGPEVKKARERLAAGELTQEQFDAIVSTSRSDTVAEQAEKWIAFMSGAYDAVILTRDALPRT
;
A
#
# COMPACT_ATOMS: atom_id res chain seq x y z
N ARG A 1 18.38 -8.10 7.06
CA ARG A 1 19.33 -8.48 8.14
C ARG A 1 20.39 -7.41 8.09
N GLU A 2 20.32 -6.46 9.00
CA GLU A 2 21.37 -5.46 9.18
C GLU A 2 22.52 -6.09 9.96
N LEU A 3 23.72 -5.61 9.71
CA LEU A 3 24.93 -5.98 10.45
C LEU A 3 25.59 -4.68 10.88
N THR A 4 25.87 -4.53 12.18
CA THR A 4 26.75 -3.44 12.59
C THR A 4 28.21 -3.89 12.52
N ILE A 5 29.10 -2.98 12.12
CA ILE A 5 30.53 -3.29 12.10
C ILE A 5 31.05 -3.70 13.49
N ASN A 6 30.47 -3.16 14.55
CA ASN A 6 30.85 -3.47 15.93
C ASN A 6 30.47 -4.90 16.31
N GLU A 7 29.30 -5.37 15.90
CA GLU A 7 28.89 -6.77 16.08
C GLU A 7 29.80 -7.71 15.27
N LEU A 8 30.10 -7.36 14.01
CA LEU A 8 31.00 -8.16 13.19
C LEU A 8 32.41 -8.25 13.79
N ALA A 9 32.95 -7.13 14.25
CA ALA A 9 34.26 -7.07 14.87
C ALA A 9 34.29 -7.91 16.16
N SER A 10 33.28 -7.75 17.02
CA SER A 10 33.16 -8.52 18.27
C SER A 10 33.05 -10.03 17.99
N PHE A 11 32.27 -10.41 16.98
CA PHE A 11 32.17 -11.81 16.56
C PHE A 11 33.50 -12.33 16.00
N HIS A 12 34.17 -11.56 15.13
CA HIS A 12 35.45 -11.93 14.54
C HIS A 12 36.53 -12.15 15.60
N GLU A 13 36.62 -11.25 16.59
CA GLU A 13 37.52 -11.40 17.74
C GLU A 13 37.17 -12.63 18.58
N SER A 14 35.88 -12.90 18.81
CA SER A 14 35.43 -14.06 19.60
C SER A 14 35.84 -15.41 18.99
N VAL A 15 36.04 -15.47 17.66
CA VAL A 15 36.51 -16.66 16.94
C VAL A 15 38.01 -16.64 16.64
N GLY A 16 38.77 -15.74 17.29
CA GLY A 16 40.23 -15.65 17.19
C GLY A 16 40.76 -14.87 15.97
N GLY A 17 39.88 -14.13 15.29
CA GLY A 17 40.21 -13.27 14.17
C GLY A 17 41.03 -12.03 14.57
N ARG A 18 41.76 -11.46 13.61
CA ARG A 18 42.67 -10.30 13.82
C ARG A 18 42.55 -9.23 12.74
N LEU A 19 41.50 -9.25 11.92
CA LEU A 19 41.29 -8.21 10.92
C LEU A 19 41.00 -6.87 11.60
N GLU A 20 41.60 -5.80 11.10
CA GLU A 20 41.24 -4.45 11.53
C GLU A 20 39.89 -4.06 10.94
N ARG A 21 39.18 -3.16 11.64
CA ARG A 21 37.85 -2.67 11.21
C ARG A 21 37.88 -2.07 9.80
N THR A 22 38.94 -1.33 9.46
CA THR A 22 39.11 -0.75 8.13
C THR A 22 39.14 -1.83 7.04
N THR A 23 39.91 -2.91 7.26
CA THR A 23 39.95 -4.05 6.33
C THR A 23 38.60 -4.77 6.25
N MET A 24 37.84 -4.86 7.35
CA MET A 24 36.49 -5.41 7.32
C MET A 24 35.56 -4.57 6.46
N PHE A 25 35.59 -3.24 6.59
CA PHE A 25 34.80 -2.33 5.77
C PHE A 25 35.13 -2.46 4.28
N GLU A 26 36.42 -2.45 3.93
CA GLU A 26 36.87 -2.62 2.55
C GLU A 26 36.35 -3.93 1.94
N ARG A 27 36.40 -5.04 2.70
CA ARG A 27 35.88 -6.34 2.26
C ARG A 27 34.36 -6.34 2.11
N LEU A 28 33.64 -5.69 3.02
CA LEU A 28 32.18 -5.60 2.96
C LEU A 28 31.74 -4.76 1.76
N HIS A 29 32.41 -3.63 1.48
CA HIS A 29 32.14 -2.84 0.30
C HIS A 29 32.49 -3.57 -1.00
N ALA A 30 33.59 -4.31 -1.03
CA ALA A 30 33.93 -5.19 -2.16
C ALA A 30 32.92 -6.33 -2.36
N ALA A 31 32.19 -6.71 -1.31
CA ALA A 31 31.09 -7.67 -1.34
C ALA A 31 29.70 -7.01 -1.46
N ASP A 32 29.64 -5.76 -1.95
CA ASP A 32 28.42 -5.01 -2.21
C ASP A 32 27.55 -4.73 -0.97
N TRP A 33 28.15 -4.50 0.20
CA TRP A 33 27.43 -3.98 1.36
C TRP A 33 27.36 -2.44 1.33
N CYS A 34 26.20 -1.94 1.71
CA CYS A 34 25.79 -0.55 1.67
C CYS A 34 25.49 -0.02 3.08
N PHE A 35 25.83 1.23 3.36
CA PHE A 35 25.41 1.94 4.56
C PHE A 35 23.92 2.26 4.48
N ASP A 36 23.14 1.79 5.45
CA ASP A 36 21.69 2.03 5.46
C ASP A 36 21.33 3.45 5.96
N ASN A 37 22.21 4.05 6.75
CA ASN A 37 22.02 5.36 7.35
C ASN A 37 23.35 6.14 7.41
N GLN A 38 23.30 7.35 7.98
CA GLN A 38 24.47 8.23 8.07
C GLN A 38 25.52 7.78 9.12
N ASP A 39 25.20 6.83 10.01
CA ASP A 39 26.14 6.43 11.07
C ASP A 39 27.34 5.61 10.55
N GLU A 40 27.24 5.10 9.32
CA GLU A 40 28.24 4.25 8.66
C GLU A 40 28.61 2.99 9.47
N GLN A 41 27.83 2.65 10.49
CA GLN A 41 27.95 1.45 11.30
C GLN A 41 27.03 0.36 10.77
N THR A 42 25.83 0.74 10.34
CA THR A 42 24.77 -0.19 9.92
C THR A 42 24.89 -0.50 8.44
N LEU A 43 25.24 -1.75 8.13
CA LEU A 43 25.44 -2.23 6.78
C LEU A 43 24.32 -3.20 6.38
N VAL A 44 23.86 -3.08 5.14
CA VAL A 44 22.90 -3.99 4.50
C VAL A 44 23.45 -4.46 3.15
N PRO A 45 23.17 -5.71 2.73
CA PRO A 45 23.55 -6.17 1.40
C PRO A 45 22.87 -5.35 0.31
N LEU A 46 23.52 -5.16 -0.84
CA LEU A 46 22.99 -4.37 -1.95
C LEU A 46 21.56 -4.77 -2.34
N LYS A 47 21.28 -6.07 -2.44
CA LYS A 47 19.96 -6.62 -2.79
C LYS A 47 18.83 -6.17 -1.84
N ASP A 48 19.18 -5.86 -0.59
CA ASP A 48 18.22 -5.35 0.39
C ASP A 48 18.17 -3.83 0.34
N TYR A 49 19.34 -3.17 0.18
CA TYR A 49 19.50 -1.72 0.11
C TYR A 49 18.69 -1.04 -0.99
N ILE A 50 18.65 -1.66 -2.18
CA ILE A 50 17.95 -1.14 -3.36
C ILE A 50 16.47 -1.56 -3.43
N THR A 51 15.89 -2.00 -2.30
CA THR A 51 14.48 -2.39 -2.20
C THR A 51 13.74 -1.62 -1.12
N GLY A 52 12.41 -1.60 -1.21
CA GLY A 52 11.54 -0.79 -0.36
C GLY A 52 11.39 0.63 -0.90
N ASP A 53 11.10 1.58 0.00
CA ASP A 53 11.10 3.00 -0.31
C ASP A 53 12.54 3.53 -0.36
N LEU A 54 12.92 4.02 -1.53
CA LEU A 54 14.28 4.41 -1.85
C LEU A 54 14.51 5.90 -1.75
N TRP A 55 13.48 6.75 -1.74
CA TRP A 55 13.67 8.20 -1.74
C TRP A 55 14.46 8.71 -0.54
N PRO A 56 14.19 8.25 0.70
CA PRO A 56 14.99 8.65 1.85
C PRO A 56 16.49 8.30 1.71
N ARG A 57 16.79 7.10 1.19
CA ARG A 57 18.16 6.65 0.96
C ARG A 57 18.83 7.40 -0.20
N HIS A 58 18.08 7.64 -1.26
CA HIS A 58 18.53 8.40 -2.43
C HIS A 58 18.94 9.81 -2.03
N ASP A 59 18.10 10.52 -1.28
CA ASP A 59 18.36 11.91 -0.89
C ASP A 59 19.51 12.02 0.11
N LEU A 60 19.65 11.02 0.99
CA LEU A 60 20.82 10.90 1.87
C LEU A 60 22.10 10.69 1.05
N ALA A 61 22.09 9.70 0.15
CA ALA A 61 23.24 9.37 -0.69
C ALA A 61 23.65 10.54 -1.60
N ALA A 62 22.69 11.23 -2.21
CA ALA A 62 22.91 12.41 -3.05
C ALA A 62 23.66 13.52 -2.29
N ARG A 63 23.28 13.74 -1.02
CA ARG A 63 23.89 14.76 -0.17
C ARG A 63 25.33 14.41 0.19
N LEU A 64 25.59 13.16 0.57
CA LEU A 64 26.89 12.68 1.04
C LEU A 64 27.85 12.30 -0.09
N ALA A 65 27.35 12.05 -1.31
CA ALA A 65 28.15 11.77 -2.50
C ALA A 65 29.12 12.91 -2.84
N LYS A 66 28.84 14.13 -2.38
CA LYS A 66 29.72 15.30 -2.56
C LYS A 66 31.05 15.17 -1.81
N THR A 67 31.10 14.36 -0.75
CA THR A 67 32.26 14.27 0.15
C THR A 67 32.80 12.84 0.29
N SER A 68 32.14 11.84 -0.30
CA SER A 68 32.53 10.43 -0.16
C SER A 68 32.27 9.64 -1.44
N ALA A 69 33.32 8.98 -1.94
CA ALA A 69 33.25 8.09 -3.10
C ALA A 69 32.31 6.90 -2.85
N GLN A 70 32.23 6.41 -1.61
CA GLN A 70 31.33 5.32 -1.25
C GLN A 70 29.87 5.75 -1.33
N TRP A 71 29.54 6.96 -0.84
CA TRP A 71 28.20 7.51 -0.98
C TRP A 71 27.84 7.82 -2.44
N MET A 72 28.80 8.23 -3.26
CA MET A 72 28.60 8.40 -4.71
C MET A 72 28.28 7.06 -5.40
N LEU A 73 28.99 5.98 -5.06
CA LEU A 73 28.69 4.64 -5.58
C LEU A 73 27.27 4.17 -5.19
N GLN A 74 26.87 4.38 -3.94
CA GLN A 74 25.52 4.04 -3.47
C GLN A 74 24.44 4.88 -4.16
N PHE A 75 24.70 6.17 -4.38
CA PHE A 75 23.81 7.04 -5.12
C PHE A 75 23.56 6.52 -6.54
N GLU A 76 24.61 6.15 -7.28
CA GLU A 76 24.47 5.57 -8.63
C GLU A 76 23.72 4.24 -8.62
N ARG A 77 23.96 3.37 -7.62
CA ARG A 77 23.21 2.12 -7.43
C ARG A 77 21.71 2.37 -7.22
N LEU A 78 21.36 3.35 -6.40
CA LEU A 78 19.96 3.72 -6.16
C LEU A 78 19.32 4.31 -7.42
N ARG A 79 20.02 5.17 -8.16
CA ARG A 79 19.54 5.69 -9.45
C ARG A 79 19.27 4.57 -10.46
N GLY A 80 20.17 3.60 -10.54
CA GLY A 80 19.98 2.42 -11.39
C GLY A 80 18.77 1.58 -10.98
N ALA A 81 18.51 1.45 -9.68
CA ALA A 81 17.35 0.71 -9.17
C ALA A 81 16.02 1.45 -9.36
N LEU A 82 16.02 2.78 -9.23
CA LEU A 82 14.83 3.63 -9.35
C LEU A 82 14.23 3.61 -10.77
N LYS A 83 15.05 3.35 -11.81
CA LYS A 83 14.64 3.35 -13.22
C LYS A 83 13.79 4.58 -13.55
N LEU A 84 14.37 5.74 -13.25
CA LEU A 84 13.70 7.03 -13.39
C LEU A 84 13.16 7.19 -14.81
N ALA A 85 11.90 7.59 -14.91
CA ALA A 85 11.28 7.95 -16.16
C ALA A 85 11.91 9.23 -16.70
N THR A 86 12.05 9.29 -18.01
CA THR A 86 12.42 10.48 -18.77
C THR A 86 11.16 11.16 -19.29
N TRP A 87 11.30 12.38 -19.81
CA TRP A 87 10.20 13.07 -20.49
C TRP A 87 9.60 12.21 -21.62
N THR A 88 10.44 11.55 -22.42
CA THR A 88 10.00 10.69 -23.52
C THR A 88 9.11 9.53 -23.06
N ASP A 89 9.32 9.02 -21.84
CA ASP A 89 8.54 7.92 -21.29
C ASP A 89 7.14 8.34 -20.84
N ILE A 90 6.92 9.63 -20.55
CA ILE A 90 5.69 10.12 -19.87
C ILE A 90 4.99 11.27 -20.60
N ALA A 91 5.58 11.82 -21.65
CA ALA A 91 5.07 13.01 -22.33
C ALA A 91 3.66 12.81 -22.91
N GLU A 92 3.36 11.62 -23.45
CA GLU A 92 2.06 11.34 -24.09
C GLU A 92 0.89 11.43 -23.11
N ASP A 93 1.11 11.02 -21.86
CA ASP A 93 0.11 11.02 -20.80
C ASP A 93 0.14 12.28 -19.91
N ALA A 94 0.95 13.28 -20.26
CA ALA A 94 1.08 14.50 -19.48
C ALA A 94 -0.24 15.32 -19.52
N SER A 95 -0.89 15.47 -18.36
CA SER A 95 -2.14 16.22 -18.23
C SER A 95 -2.17 17.03 -16.94
N PRO A 96 -2.68 18.28 -16.97
CA PRO A 96 -2.71 19.14 -15.79
C PRO A 96 -3.76 18.70 -14.75
N THR A 97 -4.64 17.75 -15.07
CA THR A 97 -5.63 17.19 -14.12
C THR A 97 -5.04 16.18 -13.16
N GLN A 98 -3.82 15.71 -13.42
CA GLN A 98 -3.19 14.71 -12.61
C GLN A 98 -2.74 15.32 -11.27
N GLY A 99 -3.26 14.80 -10.15
CA GLY A 99 -3.07 15.40 -8.82
C GLY A 99 -1.63 15.43 -8.28
N TRP A 100 -0.66 14.86 -9.00
CA TRP A 100 0.77 14.92 -8.66
C TRP A 100 1.52 16.05 -9.38
N VAL A 101 0.89 16.69 -10.36
CA VAL A 101 1.49 17.78 -11.12
C VAL A 101 1.76 18.96 -10.16
N PRO A 102 2.98 19.52 -10.15
CA PRO A 102 3.31 20.67 -9.32
C PRO A 102 2.34 21.84 -9.56
N ILE A 103 1.79 22.38 -8.47
CA ILE A 103 0.85 23.50 -8.54
C ILE A 103 1.48 24.76 -9.14
N ASP A 104 2.80 24.92 -9.00
CA ASP A 104 3.56 26.02 -9.59
C ASP A 104 3.55 25.93 -11.13
N LEU A 105 3.74 24.72 -11.69
CA LEU A 105 3.63 24.49 -13.13
C LEU A 105 2.21 24.74 -13.64
N LEU A 106 1.18 24.36 -12.86
CA LEU A 106 -0.21 24.66 -13.22
C LEU A 106 -0.47 26.17 -13.22
N SER A 107 0.05 26.88 -12.22
CA SER A 107 -0.08 28.33 -12.08
C SER A 107 0.58 29.06 -13.25
N GLU A 108 1.82 28.69 -13.59
CA GLU A 108 2.59 29.27 -14.69
C GLU A 108 1.93 28.98 -16.05
N TRP A 109 1.51 27.72 -16.29
CA TRP A 109 0.79 27.35 -17.51
C TRP A 109 -0.50 28.14 -17.70
N MET A 110 -1.33 28.23 -16.64
CA MET A 110 -2.58 29.01 -16.70
C MET A 110 -2.30 30.49 -16.94
N SER A 111 -1.24 31.04 -16.34
CA SER A 111 -0.81 32.42 -16.53
C SER A 111 -0.46 32.70 -18.00
N GLU A 112 0.35 31.84 -18.60
CA GLU A 112 0.89 32.05 -19.95
C GLU A 112 -0.08 31.68 -21.08
N THR A 113 -1.07 30.83 -20.81
CA THR A 113 -1.98 30.33 -21.84
C THR A 113 -3.40 30.86 -21.72
N GLN A 114 -3.98 30.84 -20.53
CA GLN A 114 -5.39 31.22 -20.32
C GLN A 114 -5.54 32.65 -19.80
N ASN A 115 -4.52 33.18 -19.12
CA ASN A 115 -4.56 34.48 -18.45
C ASN A 115 -3.56 35.52 -18.99
N GLU A 116 -2.99 35.29 -20.17
CA GLU A 116 -1.87 36.06 -20.74
C GLU A 116 -2.08 37.59 -20.66
N LYS A 117 -3.30 38.07 -20.91
CA LYS A 117 -3.65 39.51 -20.93
C LYS A 117 -3.95 40.12 -19.56
N TYR A 118 -4.12 39.30 -18.53
CA TYR A 118 -4.57 39.70 -17.21
C TYR A 118 -3.50 39.52 -16.13
N GLY A 119 -2.37 38.89 -16.47
CA GLY A 119 -1.19 38.75 -15.62
C GLY A 119 -1.04 37.36 -15.01
N ALA A 120 -0.11 37.23 -14.07
CA ALA A 120 0.21 35.96 -13.44
C ALA A 120 -0.90 35.52 -12.46
N ILE A 121 -1.22 34.23 -12.52
CA ILE A 121 -2.08 33.51 -11.61
C ILE A 121 -1.20 32.74 -10.62
N GLU A 122 -1.61 32.70 -9.36
CA GLU A 122 -1.08 31.76 -8.38
C GLU A 122 -2.21 30.88 -7.85
N LEU A 123 -2.08 29.56 -8.03
CA LEU A 123 -3.01 28.57 -7.51
C LEU A 123 -2.59 28.11 -6.11
N VAL A 124 -3.57 27.79 -5.28
CA VAL A 124 -3.40 27.12 -3.99
C VAL A 124 -4.36 25.94 -3.91
N TYR A 125 -3.94 24.86 -3.24
CA TYR A 125 -4.82 23.73 -2.96
C TYR A 125 -5.35 23.83 -1.53
N ARG A 126 -6.65 24.06 -1.37
CA ARG A 126 -7.33 24.23 -0.08
C ARG A 126 -8.65 23.48 -0.08
N GLU A 127 -8.92 22.77 1.02
CA GLU A 127 -10.17 22.03 1.22
C GLU A 127 -10.51 21.04 0.09
N GLY A 128 -9.48 20.46 -0.54
CA GLY A 128 -9.64 19.49 -1.62
C GLY A 128 -9.82 20.12 -3.02
N LEU A 129 -9.74 21.44 -3.15
CA LEU A 129 -9.96 22.16 -4.40
C LEU A 129 -8.75 23.05 -4.74
N TYR A 130 -8.48 23.19 -6.03
CA TYR A 130 -7.64 24.27 -6.55
C TYR A 130 -8.40 25.59 -6.45
N GLN A 131 -7.73 26.64 -5.99
CA GLN A 131 -8.29 27.98 -5.83
C GLN A 131 -7.24 29.01 -6.25
N PHE A 132 -7.64 30.19 -6.70
CA PHE A 132 -6.70 31.30 -6.86
C PHE A 132 -6.34 31.88 -5.49
N LYS A 133 -5.05 32.13 -5.22
CA LYS A 133 -4.53 32.43 -3.86
C LYS A 133 -5.23 33.56 -3.11
N ASN A 134 -5.79 34.54 -3.84
CA ASN A 134 -6.40 35.75 -3.29
C ASN A 134 -7.86 35.96 -3.72
N VAL A 135 -8.50 34.97 -4.34
CA VAL A 135 -9.89 35.07 -4.79
C VAL A 135 -10.72 34.03 -4.07
N GLN A 136 -11.86 34.45 -3.51
CA GLN A 136 -12.78 33.49 -2.93
C GLN A 136 -13.37 32.64 -4.05
N TYR A 137 -13.40 31.32 -3.83
CA TYR A 137 -13.83 30.37 -4.85
C TYR A 137 -15.26 30.66 -5.38
N ALA A 138 -16.14 31.16 -4.52
CA ALA A 138 -17.51 31.55 -4.88
C ALA A 138 -17.61 32.90 -5.65
N ASP A 139 -16.56 33.72 -5.62
CA ASP A 139 -16.55 35.09 -6.16
C ASP A 139 -15.58 35.25 -7.35
N THR A 140 -15.28 34.15 -8.04
CA THR A 140 -14.30 34.13 -9.15
C THR A 140 -14.70 35.00 -10.35
N ASP A 141 -15.98 35.34 -10.49
CA ASP A 141 -16.53 36.16 -11.58
C ASP A 141 -16.22 37.67 -11.46
N TYR A 142 -15.70 38.13 -10.32
CA TYR A 142 -15.53 39.58 -10.05
C TYR A 142 -14.08 40.06 -10.05
N ASP A 143 -13.09 39.19 -10.24
CA ASP A 143 -11.69 39.61 -10.22
C ASP A 143 -11.25 40.16 -11.58
N ALA A 144 -10.79 41.42 -11.59
CA ALA A 144 -10.36 42.11 -12.81
C ALA A 144 -9.08 41.53 -13.44
N ASN A 145 -8.34 40.68 -12.72
CA ASN A 145 -7.08 40.07 -13.16
C ASN A 145 -7.23 38.60 -13.55
N ILE A 146 -8.46 38.08 -13.60
CA ILE A 146 -8.73 36.68 -13.96
C ILE A 146 -9.61 36.64 -15.21
N SER A 147 -9.11 35.96 -16.24
CA SER A 147 -9.86 35.74 -17.46
C SER A 147 -10.98 34.72 -17.24
N TRP A 148 -12.04 34.82 -18.03
CA TRP A 148 -13.10 33.81 -18.01
C TRP A 148 -12.59 32.42 -18.41
N GLN A 149 -11.53 32.34 -19.25
CA GLN A 149 -10.89 31.07 -19.59
C GLN A 149 -10.21 30.45 -18.37
N ALA A 150 -9.54 31.25 -17.54
CA ALA A 150 -8.88 30.77 -16.33
C ALA A 150 -9.90 30.24 -15.30
N VAL A 151 -11.02 30.94 -15.09
CA VAL A 151 -12.13 30.45 -14.24
C VAL A 151 -12.67 29.12 -14.77
N LEU A 152 -12.81 29.00 -16.08
CA LEU A 152 -13.31 27.79 -16.71
C LEU A 152 -12.36 26.60 -16.57
N VAL A 153 -11.04 26.83 -16.73
CA VAL A 153 -10.02 25.81 -16.45
C VAL A 153 -10.03 25.41 -14.98
N LEU A 154 -10.21 26.37 -14.06
CA LEU A 154 -10.34 26.06 -12.63
C LEU A 154 -11.51 25.12 -12.34
N GLY A 155 -12.69 25.42 -12.92
CA GLY A 155 -13.86 24.54 -12.81
C GLY A 155 -13.61 23.15 -13.37
N TRP A 156 -12.91 23.06 -14.51
CA TRP A 156 -12.52 21.79 -15.11
C TRP A 156 -11.54 20.99 -14.22
N LEU A 157 -10.50 21.63 -13.68
CA LEU A 157 -9.53 21.01 -12.77
C LEU A 157 -10.19 20.43 -11.51
N ASN A 158 -11.23 21.11 -11.01
CA ASN A 158 -11.97 20.70 -9.82
C ASN A 158 -13.16 19.77 -10.08
N HIS A 159 -13.43 19.41 -11.35
CA HIS A 159 -14.67 18.73 -11.76
C HIS A 159 -15.96 19.45 -11.29
N ASP A 160 -15.89 20.78 -11.19
CA ASP A 160 -16.97 21.63 -10.76
C ASP A 160 -17.83 22.05 -11.96
N ASN A 161 -19.01 21.43 -12.10
CA ASN A 161 -19.93 21.70 -13.20
C ASN A 161 -20.62 23.08 -13.13
N VAL A 162 -20.50 23.81 -12.01
CA VAL A 162 -21.04 25.16 -11.88
C VAL A 162 -20.07 26.16 -12.51
N LEU A 163 -18.79 26.10 -12.15
CA LEU A 163 -17.75 26.93 -12.77
C LEU A 163 -17.43 26.46 -14.20
N PHE A 164 -17.41 25.15 -14.42
CA PHE A 164 -17.27 24.58 -15.76
C PHE A 164 -18.64 24.50 -16.47
N ALA A 165 -19.09 25.66 -16.97
CA ALA A 165 -20.37 25.82 -17.64
C ALA A 165 -20.24 26.08 -19.17
N PRO A 166 -20.13 25.04 -20.02
CA PRO A 166 -20.07 25.17 -21.48
C PRO A 166 -21.18 26.01 -22.12
N GLY A 167 -22.38 26.00 -21.53
CA GLY A 167 -23.50 26.80 -21.99
C GLY A 167 -23.33 28.31 -21.84
N ALA A 168 -22.46 28.77 -20.94
CA ALA A 168 -22.20 30.20 -20.71
C ALA A 168 -21.04 30.75 -21.57
N MET A 169 -20.31 29.87 -22.27
CA MET A 169 -19.13 30.25 -23.08
C MET A 169 -19.49 31.11 -24.31
N PRO A 170 -18.53 31.88 -24.86
CA PRO A 170 -18.70 32.56 -26.15
C PRO A 170 -18.89 31.55 -27.31
N PRO A 171 -19.52 31.95 -28.43
CA PRO A 171 -19.84 31.03 -29.53
C PRO A 171 -18.64 30.29 -30.13
N ARG A 172 -17.46 30.90 -30.09
CA ARG A 172 -16.18 30.30 -30.50
C ARG A 172 -15.17 30.50 -29.38
N ILE A 173 -14.59 29.41 -28.92
CA ILE A 173 -13.53 29.40 -27.92
C ILE A 173 -12.19 29.49 -28.64
N ASN A 174 -11.99 28.61 -29.63
CA ASN A 174 -10.89 28.68 -30.58
C ASN A 174 -11.37 28.19 -31.97
N ARG A 175 -10.43 27.97 -32.90
CA ARG A 175 -10.77 27.50 -34.26
C ARG A 175 -11.50 26.15 -34.27
N ASP A 176 -11.11 25.27 -33.35
CA ASP A 176 -11.45 23.85 -33.34
C ASP A 176 -12.49 23.53 -32.24
N LEU A 177 -12.64 24.38 -31.22
CA LEU A 177 -13.62 24.29 -30.12
C LEU A 177 -14.73 25.34 -30.24
N LYS A 178 -15.96 24.84 -30.42
CA LYS A 178 -17.18 25.65 -30.48
C LYS A 178 -18.06 25.38 -29.26
N LYS A 179 -18.85 26.38 -28.89
CA LYS A 179 -19.86 26.25 -27.85
C LYS A 179 -20.83 25.09 -28.18
N PRO A 180 -21.08 24.15 -27.25
CA PRO A 180 -22.07 23.10 -27.46
C PRO A 180 -23.48 23.67 -27.38
N LYS A 181 -24.42 23.05 -28.09
CA LYS A 181 -25.83 23.32 -27.90
C LYS A 181 -26.26 22.78 -26.53
N VAL A 182 -27.01 23.57 -25.77
CA VAL A 182 -27.50 23.19 -24.44
C VAL A 182 -29.01 23.06 -24.48
N GLY A 183 -29.50 21.93 -23.99
CA GLY A 183 -30.91 21.56 -23.90
C GLY A 183 -31.06 20.21 -23.22
N ASP A 184 -32.31 19.77 -23.03
CA ASP A 184 -32.62 18.53 -22.31
C ASP A 184 -32.70 17.29 -23.22
N SER A 185 -32.55 17.46 -24.53
CA SER A 185 -32.55 16.34 -25.47
C SER A 185 -31.30 15.48 -25.32
N ASP A 186 -31.39 14.20 -25.68
CA ASP A 186 -30.23 13.30 -25.63
C ASP A 186 -29.11 13.77 -26.58
N GLU A 187 -29.46 14.36 -27.72
CA GLU A 187 -28.50 14.99 -28.64
C GLU A 187 -27.76 16.17 -27.98
N ASP A 188 -28.45 17.01 -27.19
CA ASP A 188 -27.80 18.12 -26.48
C ASP A 188 -26.86 17.61 -25.38
N LYS A 189 -27.22 16.53 -24.67
CA LYS A 189 -26.34 15.89 -23.69
C LYS A 189 -25.09 15.30 -24.33
N ASP A 190 -25.25 14.60 -25.45
CA ASP A 190 -24.13 14.03 -26.21
C ASP A 190 -23.19 15.14 -26.72
N ASN A 191 -23.74 16.24 -27.24
CA ASN A 191 -22.96 17.41 -27.64
C ASN A 191 -22.14 18.00 -26.48
N ILE A 192 -22.71 18.04 -25.27
CA ILE A 192 -21.98 18.48 -24.07
C ILE A 192 -20.85 17.50 -23.74
N HIS A 193 -21.12 16.19 -23.75
CA HIS A 193 -20.09 15.16 -23.49
C HIS A 193 -18.94 15.23 -24.50
N ASP A 194 -19.24 15.40 -25.78
CA ASP A 194 -18.26 15.57 -26.85
C ASP A 194 -17.42 16.82 -26.65
N PHE A 195 -18.06 17.92 -26.29
CA PHE A 195 -17.37 19.15 -25.97
C PHE A 195 -16.39 18.95 -24.80
N ARG A 196 -16.81 18.27 -23.73
CA ARG A 196 -15.94 17.99 -22.57
C ARG A 196 -14.71 17.19 -22.97
N ARG A 197 -14.87 16.19 -23.84
CA ARG A 197 -13.74 15.38 -24.35
C ARG A 197 -12.78 16.21 -25.20
N GLN A 198 -13.30 17.04 -26.09
CA GLN A 198 -12.45 17.90 -26.93
C GLN A 198 -11.73 18.96 -26.10
N TRP A 199 -12.39 19.51 -25.08
CA TRP A 199 -11.81 20.45 -24.13
C TRP A 199 -10.69 19.83 -23.31
N ASP A 200 -10.92 18.64 -22.75
CA ASP A 200 -9.93 17.87 -22.00
C ASP A 200 -8.67 17.58 -22.85
N TRP A 201 -8.88 17.14 -24.09
CA TRP A 201 -7.78 16.93 -25.03
C TRP A 201 -7.03 18.23 -25.33
N TYR A 202 -7.75 19.32 -25.63
CA TYR A 202 -7.14 20.61 -25.95
C TYR A 202 -6.29 21.15 -24.80
N LEU A 203 -6.78 21.10 -23.57
CA LEU A 203 -6.03 21.58 -22.41
C LEU A 203 -4.84 20.67 -22.09
N SER A 204 -5.01 19.35 -22.16
CA SER A 204 -3.91 18.41 -21.95
C SER A 204 -2.82 18.58 -23.00
N ASP A 205 -3.18 18.73 -24.28
CA ASP A 205 -2.22 18.98 -25.36
C ASP A 205 -1.54 20.36 -25.23
N SER A 206 -2.29 21.40 -24.86
CA SER A 206 -1.75 22.73 -24.56
C SER A 206 -0.72 22.67 -23.43
N PHE A 207 -1.07 22.05 -22.31
CA PHE A 207 -0.18 21.87 -21.16
C PHE A 207 1.06 21.06 -21.54
N ARG A 208 0.89 19.92 -22.22
CA ARG A 208 2.01 19.08 -22.67
C ARG A 208 2.99 19.84 -23.56
N ARG A 209 2.50 20.60 -24.54
CA ARG A 209 3.36 21.42 -25.42
C ARG A 209 4.05 22.55 -24.66
N TRP A 210 3.36 23.13 -23.68
CA TRP A 210 3.91 24.17 -22.82
C TRP A 210 5.01 23.64 -21.88
N VAL A 211 4.85 22.44 -21.34
CA VAL A 211 5.92 21.75 -20.59
C VAL A 211 7.09 21.43 -21.51
N ASP A 212 6.82 20.94 -22.73
CA ASP A 212 7.88 20.55 -23.69
C ASP A 212 8.70 21.74 -24.22
N SER A 213 8.16 22.96 -24.13
CA SER A 213 8.83 24.14 -24.71
C SER A 213 10.07 24.59 -23.93
N GLU A 214 10.22 24.17 -22.66
CA GLU A 214 11.35 24.58 -21.82
C GLU A 214 11.94 23.43 -21.01
N ASP A 215 13.27 23.33 -20.99
CA ASP A 215 14.02 22.29 -20.29
C ASP A 215 13.74 22.28 -18.78
N GLU A 216 13.60 23.45 -18.17
CA GLU A 216 13.35 23.57 -16.74
C GLU A 216 11.97 23.02 -16.36
N ARG A 217 10.93 23.35 -17.14
CA ARG A 217 9.57 22.82 -16.95
C ARG A 217 9.53 21.30 -17.10
N ARG A 218 10.21 20.77 -18.13
CA ARG A 218 10.37 19.32 -18.31
C ARG A 218 11.06 18.67 -17.10
N ALA A 219 12.14 19.26 -16.61
CA ALA A 219 12.87 18.73 -15.46
C ALA A 219 12.00 18.72 -14.19
N GLN A 220 11.26 19.81 -13.91
CA GLN A 220 10.35 19.89 -12.77
C GLN A 220 9.23 18.85 -12.86
N PHE A 221 8.62 18.70 -14.04
CA PHE A 221 7.55 17.74 -14.29
C PHE A 221 8.03 16.29 -14.14
N VAL A 222 9.18 15.96 -14.73
CA VAL A 222 9.79 14.62 -14.66
C VAL A 222 10.22 14.28 -13.23
N GLU A 223 10.79 15.23 -12.48
CA GLU A 223 11.12 15.02 -11.07
C GLU A 223 9.85 14.74 -10.25
N ALA A 224 8.80 15.55 -10.43
CA ALA A 224 7.53 15.35 -9.74
C ALA A 224 6.90 13.98 -10.07
N TYR A 225 6.89 13.58 -11.34
CA TYR A 225 6.43 12.26 -11.75
C TYR A 225 7.21 11.15 -11.04
N ASN A 226 8.54 11.22 -11.09
CA ASN A 226 9.40 10.22 -10.49
C ASN A 226 9.18 10.13 -8.98
N ARG A 227 9.07 11.27 -8.29
CA ARG A 227 8.80 11.32 -6.85
C ARG A 227 7.49 10.64 -6.46
N ASN A 228 6.47 10.74 -7.30
CA ASN A 228 5.15 10.17 -7.03
C ASN A 228 5.01 8.68 -7.43
N TYR A 229 5.62 8.26 -8.56
CA TYR A 229 5.39 6.92 -9.13
C TYR A 229 6.61 5.99 -9.13
N ARG A 230 7.81 6.54 -8.96
CA ARG A 230 9.02 5.74 -8.70
C ARG A 230 9.30 5.76 -7.19
N GLY A 231 10.46 5.29 -6.77
CA GLY A 231 10.85 5.27 -5.36
C GLY A 231 10.63 3.94 -4.68
N TYR A 232 9.62 3.14 -5.07
CA TYR A 232 9.41 1.82 -4.47
C TYR A 232 9.90 0.68 -5.35
N VAL A 233 10.88 -0.09 -4.87
CA VAL A 233 11.33 -1.31 -5.53
C VAL A 233 10.91 -2.52 -4.69
N LYS A 234 10.13 -3.41 -5.29
CA LYS A 234 9.68 -4.64 -4.63
C LYS A 234 10.89 -5.49 -4.25
N ARG A 235 10.95 -5.91 -2.99
CA ARG A 235 11.91 -6.91 -2.54
C ARG A 235 11.50 -8.31 -3.00
N ASP A 236 12.42 -9.04 -3.61
CA ASP A 236 12.23 -10.44 -3.93
C ASP A 236 12.54 -11.31 -2.71
N PHE A 237 11.70 -12.32 -2.51
CA PHE A 237 11.84 -13.29 -1.42
C PHE A 237 12.04 -14.67 -2.01
N VAL A 238 12.95 -15.43 -1.42
CA VAL A 238 13.29 -16.77 -1.92
C VAL A 238 12.12 -17.73 -1.66
N PRO A 239 11.67 -18.51 -2.65
CA PRO A 239 10.54 -19.43 -2.51
C PRO A 239 10.86 -20.71 -1.72
N ASP A 240 12.12 -20.90 -1.30
CA ASP A 240 12.58 -22.09 -0.60
C ASP A 240 11.74 -22.39 0.65
N PRO A 241 11.48 -23.68 0.95
CA PRO A 241 10.71 -24.09 2.12
C PRO A 241 11.07 -23.31 3.38
N LEU A 242 10.04 -22.79 4.04
CA LEU A 242 10.20 -22.04 5.28
C LEU A 242 10.09 -22.98 6.46
N GLU A 243 11.15 -23.08 7.25
CA GLU A 243 11.12 -23.87 8.48
C GLU A 243 10.28 -23.15 9.56
N ILE A 244 9.16 -23.76 9.91
CA ILE A 244 8.25 -23.31 10.94
C ILE A 244 8.22 -24.38 12.03
N ALA A 245 8.67 -24.03 13.23
CA ALA A 245 8.68 -24.97 14.34
C ALA A 245 7.26 -25.46 14.65
N ARG A 246 7.11 -26.78 14.82
CA ARG A 246 5.84 -27.46 15.16
C ARG A 246 4.77 -27.41 14.06
N TRP A 247 5.14 -27.02 12.84
CA TRP A 247 4.27 -27.15 11.68
C TRP A 247 4.07 -28.64 11.36
N GLY A 248 2.81 -29.05 11.26
CA GLY A 248 2.46 -30.45 10.97
C GLY A 248 2.64 -30.82 9.49
N ASP A 249 2.63 -32.11 9.20
CA ASP A 249 2.86 -32.64 7.85
C ASP A 249 1.61 -32.64 6.95
N THR A 250 0.46 -32.26 7.50
CA THR A 250 -0.84 -32.28 6.79
C THR A 250 -0.93 -31.26 5.66
N ILE A 251 -0.22 -30.12 5.78
CA ILE A 251 -0.30 -29.01 4.83
C ILE A 251 1.10 -28.54 4.48
N THR A 252 1.42 -28.55 3.18
CA THR A 252 2.63 -27.93 2.64
C THR A 252 2.28 -26.58 2.03
N LEU A 253 3.01 -25.53 2.43
CA LEU A 253 2.84 -24.20 1.83
C LEU A 253 3.36 -24.18 0.40
N HIS A 254 2.62 -23.53 -0.50
CA HIS A 254 3.11 -23.26 -1.84
C HIS A 254 4.24 -22.20 -1.82
N SER A 255 5.10 -22.20 -2.84
CA SER A 255 6.21 -21.23 -2.98
C SER A 255 5.76 -19.78 -2.80
N TYR A 256 4.67 -19.37 -3.47
CA TYR A 256 4.13 -18.01 -3.34
C TYR A 256 3.62 -17.71 -1.91
N GLN A 257 3.14 -18.70 -1.16
CA GLN A 257 2.74 -18.50 0.23
C GLN A 257 3.98 -18.28 1.10
N VAL A 258 5.04 -19.05 0.86
CA VAL A 258 6.33 -18.87 1.54
C VAL A 258 6.91 -17.48 1.28
N GLU A 259 6.91 -17.02 0.03
CA GLU A 259 7.31 -15.65 -0.32
C GLU A 259 6.47 -14.60 0.43
N GLY A 260 5.14 -14.81 0.48
CA GLY A 260 4.22 -13.96 1.23
C GLY A 260 4.56 -13.91 2.71
N VAL A 261 4.80 -15.06 3.35
CA VAL A 261 5.22 -15.12 4.76
C VAL A 261 6.53 -14.37 4.97
N ARG A 262 7.55 -14.61 4.13
CA ARG A 262 8.85 -13.93 4.24
C ARG A 262 8.71 -12.42 4.07
N ARG A 263 7.83 -11.96 3.16
CA ARG A 263 7.51 -10.54 3.00
C ARG A 263 6.84 -9.94 4.24
N LEU A 264 5.87 -10.64 4.81
CA LEU A 264 5.20 -10.20 6.04
C LEU A 264 6.18 -10.15 7.22
N LEU A 265 7.07 -11.15 7.36
CA LEU A 265 8.10 -11.18 8.40
C LEU A 265 9.09 -10.02 8.25
N ALA A 266 9.58 -9.77 7.04
CA ALA A 266 10.53 -8.70 6.78
C ALA A 266 9.98 -7.31 7.12
N ASN A 267 8.68 -7.08 6.85
CA ASN A 267 8.02 -5.81 7.16
C ASN A 267 7.36 -5.79 8.55
N ARG A 268 7.45 -6.89 9.32
CA ARG A 268 6.72 -7.12 10.59
C ARG A 268 5.22 -6.83 10.49
N GLY A 269 4.62 -7.10 9.33
CA GLY A 269 3.23 -6.78 9.01
C GLY A 269 3.00 -6.58 7.51
N GLY A 270 1.78 -6.21 7.13
CA GLY A 270 1.42 -5.87 5.76
C GLY A 270 0.06 -6.43 5.31
N LEU A 271 -0.28 -6.17 4.05
CA LEU A 271 -1.50 -6.65 3.42
C LEU A 271 -1.22 -7.90 2.57
N LEU A 272 -1.92 -9.00 2.87
CA LEU A 272 -1.91 -10.22 2.07
C LEU A 272 -3.14 -10.30 1.15
N ALA A 273 -3.09 -9.59 0.04
CA ALA A 273 -4.19 -9.49 -0.93
C ALA A 273 -4.21 -10.63 -1.97
N TYR A 274 -4.09 -11.88 -1.54
CA TYR A 274 -4.27 -13.01 -2.46
C TYR A 274 -5.75 -13.16 -2.86
N ASP A 275 -5.99 -13.72 -4.04
CA ASP A 275 -7.34 -14.07 -4.48
C ASP A 275 -7.99 -15.13 -3.57
N VAL A 276 -9.31 -15.31 -3.69
CA VAL A 276 -10.09 -16.34 -3.00
C VAL A 276 -9.56 -17.73 -3.40
N GLY A 277 -9.43 -18.63 -2.42
CA GLY A 277 -8.94 -19.99 -2.65
C GLY A 277 -7.41 -20.16 -2.56
N LEU A 278 -6.61 -19.10 -2.64
CA LEU A 278 -5.13 -19.19 -2.63
C LEU A 278 -4.50 -19.43 -1.23
N GLY A 279 -5.28 -19.81 -0.23
CA GLY A 279 -4.77 -20.19 1.10
C GLY A 279 -4.21 -19.04 1.94
N LYS A 280 -4.87 -17.86 1.92
CA LYS A 280 -4.55 -16.72 2.80
C LYS A 280 -4.49 -17.11 4.28
N THR A 281 -5.37 -18.01 4.72
CA THR A 281 -5.45 -18.47 6.12
C THR A 281 -4.16 -19.18 6.55
N TYR A 282 -3.69 -20.18 5.81
CA TYR A 282 -2.45 -20.88 6.13
C TYR A 282 -1.22 -19.97 6.03
N THR A 283 -1.21 -19.04 5.08
CA THR A 283 -0.15 -18.02 4.97
C THR A 283 -0.12 -17.14 6.23
N GLY A 284 -1.29 -16.71 6.73
CA GLY A 284 -1.40 -15.94 7.97
C GLY A 284 -0.97 -16.72 9.21
N ILE A 285 -1.37 -17.99 9.33
CA ILE A 285 -0.97 -18.88 10.43
C ILE A 285 0.56 -19.09 10.42
N ALA A 286 1.14 -19.32 9.25
CA ALA A 286 2.58 -19.47 9.07
C ALA A 286 3.35 -18.21 9.49
N PHE A 287 2.85 -17.03 9.11
CA PHE A 287 3.39 -15.75 9.58
C PHE A 287 3.34 -15.62 11.10
N ILE A 288 2.20 -15.93 11.73
CA ILE A 288 2.05 -15.88 13.20
C ILE A 288 3.04 -16.83 13.89
N ALA A 289 3.15 -18.07 13.43
CA ALA A 289 4.04 -19.06 14.02
C ALA A 289 5.51 -18.64 13.91
N ARG A 290 5.92 -18.12 12.74
CA ARG A 290 7.28 -17.59 12.53
C ARG A 290 7.56 -16.34 13.35
N ALA A 291 6.61 -15.40 13.44
CA ALA A 291 6.74 -14.20 14.26
C ALA A 291 6.88 -14.56 15.76
N LYS A 292 6.17 -15.60 16.22
CA LYS A 292 6.35 -16.17 17.57
C LYS A 292 7.72 -16.82 17.72
N GLN A 293 8.15 -17.62 16.76
CA GLN A 293 9.45 -18.29 16.78
C GLN A 293 10.62 -17.29 16.79
N GLU A 294 10.47 -16.14 16.14
CA GLU A 294 11.44 -15.03 16.15
C GLU A 294 11.34 -14.16 17.42
N GLY A 295 10.36 -14.41 18.28
CA GLY A 295 10.25 -13.82 19.63
C GLY A 295 9.65 -12.42 19.70
N TRP A 296 9.36 -11.77 18.56
CA TRP A 296 8.79 -10.42 18.54
C TRP A 296 7.26 -10.40 18.60
N ALA A 297 6.58 -11.50 18.23
CA ALA A 297 5.16 -11.68 18.50
C ALA A 297 4.95 -12.64 19.68
N ARG A 298 4.52 -12.14 20.84
CA ARG A 298 4.33 -12.98 22.03
C ARG A 298 2.90 -13.52 22.16
N ARG A 299 1.92 -12.65 21.95
CA ARG A 299 0.50 -12.88 22.17
C ARG A 299 -0.31 -12.52 20.93
N PRO A 300 -0.25 -13.34 19.85
CA PRO A 300 -0.98 -13.04 18.63
C PRO A 300 -2.49 -13.20 18.83
N VAL A 301 -3.24 -12.24 18.29
CA VAL A 301 -4.71 -12.24 18.25
C VAL A 301 -5.13 -12.14 16.79
N VAL A 302 -5.97 -13.07 16.34
CA VAL A 302 -6.52 -13.12 14.99
C VAL A 302 -7.98 -12.71 15.04
N VAL A 303 -8.31 -11.54 14.48
CA VAL A 303 -9.68 -11.03 14.45
C VAL A 303 -10.40 -11.51 13.18
N VAL A 304 -11.55 -12.16 13.35
CA VAL A 304 -12.30 -12.77 12.23
C VAL A 304 -13.82 -12.55 12.36
N PRO A 305 -14.58 -12.58 11.25
CA PRO A 305 -16.04 -12.71 11.33
C PRO A 305 -16.46 -13.93 12.16
N GLY A 306 -17.53 -13.82 12.94
CA GLY A 306 -17.98 -14.90 13.84
C GLY A 306 -18.20 -16.25 13.15
N SER A 307 -18.74 -16.22 11.92
CA SER A 307 -18.97 -17.42 11.10
C SER A 307 -17.69 -18.14 10.65
N LEU A 308 -16.52 -17.50 10.76
CA LEU A 308 -15.22 -18.06 10.36
C LEU A 308 -14.37 -18.51 11.55
N ALA A 309 -14.74 -18.17 12.79
CA ALA A 309 -13.90 -18.41 13.96
C ALA A 309 -13.48 -19.88 14.13
N PHE A 310 -14.43 -20.81 14.01
CA PHE A 310 -14.13 -22.24 14.14
C PHE A 310 -13.43 -22.83 12.90
N LYS A 311 -13.61 -22.24 11.71
CA LYS A 311 -12.84 -22.63 10.51
C LYS A 311 -11.36 -22.23 10.66
N TRP A 312 -11.11 -21.06 11.24
CA TRP A 312 -9.75 -20.65 11.60
C TRP A 312 -9.15 -21.56 12.67
N LEU A 313 -9.93 -21.93 13.70
CA LEU A 313 -9.48 -22.86 14.74
C LEU A 313 -9.06 -24.20 14.13
N GLU A 314 -9.87 -24.76 13.25
CA GLU A 314 -9.57 -26.00 12.51
C GLU A 314 -8.31 -25.85 11.64
N SER A 315 -8.15 -24.71 10.97
CA SER A 315 -6.94 -24.43 10.17
C SER A 315 -5.69 -24.35 11.05
N PHE A 316 -5.77 -23.74 12.24
CA PHE A 316 -4.69 -23.74 13.23
C PHE A 316 -4.36 -25.15 13.69
N GLN A 317 -5.36 -25.96 14.05
CA GLN A 317 -5.17 -27.35 14.49
C GLN A 317 -4.58 -28.22 13.38
N THR A 318 -4.92 -27.97 12.13
CA THR A 318 -4.37 -28.70 10.97
C THR A 318 -2.92 -28.34 10.72
N ALA A 319 -2.58 -27.05 10.76
CA ALA A 319 -1.22 -26.57 10.47
C ALA A 319 -0.26 -26.71 11.66
N LEU A 320 -0.76 -26.55 12.88
CA LEU A 320 0.00 -26.52 14.14
C LEU A 320 -0.76 -27.35 15.20
N PRO A 321 -0.74 -28.68 15.11
CA PRO A 321 -1.57 -29.55 15.96
C PRO A 321 -1.33 -29.36 17.45
N ASP A 322 -0.12 -28.98 17.86
CA ASP A 322 0.23 -28.78 19.26
C ASP A 322 0.02 -27.33 19.75
N TYR A 323 -0.41 -26.40 18.90
CA TYR A 323 -0.71 -25.03 19.33
C TYR A 323 -1.99 -25.00 20.15
N ARG A 324 -1.92 -24.43 21.34
CA ARG A 324 -3.10 -24.17 22.17
C ARG A 324 -3.75 -22.89 21.68
N VAL A 325 -4.84 -23.00 20.93
CA VAL A 325 -5.58 -21.84 20.39
C VAL A 325 -6.95 -21.73 21.03
N ILE A 326 -7.30 -20.54 21.50
CA ILE A 326 -8.61 -20.27 22.11
C ILE A 326 -9.45 -19.33 21.25
N VAL A 327 -10.75 -19.59 21.18
CA VAL A 327 -11.73 -18.71 20.52
C VAL A 327 -12.42 -17.84 21.57
N ILE A 328 -12.35 -16.53 21.40
CA ILE A 328 -13.02 -15.52 22.23
C ILE A 328 -14.15 -14.86 21.44
N GLY A 329 -15.31 -14.75 22.07
CA GLY A 329 -16.52 -14.21 21.47
C GLY A 329 -17.46 -15.27 20.89
N ALA A 330 -17.04 -16.55 20.90
CA ALA A 330 -17.89 -17.67 20.57
C ALA A 330 -17.47 -18.94 21.33
N THR A 331 -18.47 -19.74 21.72
CA THR A 331 -18.29 -21.06 22.34
C THR A 331 -19.02 -22.12 21.53
N ARG A 332 -18.33 -23.22 21.24
CA ARG A 332 -18.89 -24.38 20.53
C ARG A 332 -19.78 -25.16 21.49
N ILE A 333 -21.00 -25.45 21.07
CA ILE A 333 -21.99 -26.19 21.84
C ILE A 333 -22.55 -27.34 20.98
N LYS A 334 -22.89 -28.46 21.60
CA LYS A 334 -23.58 -29.57 20.92
C LYS A 334 -25.09 -29.40 21.07
N ARG A 335 -25.84 -29.34 19.97
CA ARG A 335 -27.31 -29.38 19.97
C ARG A 335 -27.75 -30.73 20.53
N ARG A 336 -28.58 -30.68 21.57
CA ARG A 336 -29.06 -31.89 22.25
C ARG A 336 -30.32 -32.48 21.62
N SER A 337 -31.13 -31.64 20.97
CA SER A 337 -32.44 -31.99 20.39
C SER A 337 -32.72 -31.17 19.13
N GLY A 338 -33.69 -31.61 18.33
CA GLY A 338 -34.12 -30.97 17.09
C GLY A 338 -34.27 -31.98 15.93
N PRO A 339 -35.00 -31.62 14.85
CA PRO A 339 -35.23 -32.52 13.72
C PRO A 339 -33.92 -33.03 13.08
N GLU A 340 -32.94 -32.15 12.91
CA GLU A 340 -31.62 -32.50 12.35
C GLU A 340 -30.83 -33.43 13.28
N VAL A 341 -30.86 -33.19 14.59
CA VAL A 341 -30.19 -34.05 15.59
C VAL A 341 -30.84 -35.44 15.62
N LYS A 342 -32.18 -35.50 15.55
CA LYS A 342 -32.91 -36.77 15.52
C LYS A 342 -32.55 -37.57 14.27
N LYS A 343 -32.59 -36.93 13.10
CA LYS A 343 -32.20 -37.55 11.82
C LYS A 343 -30.74 -38.00 11.81
N ALA A 344 -29.83 -37.20 12.36
CA ALA A 344 -28.42 -37.57 12.47
C ALA A 344 -28.21 -38.77 13.41
N ARG A 345 -28.95 -38.85 14.53
CA ARG A 345 -28.91 -40.01 15.44
C ARG A 345 -29.41 -41.29 14.78
N GLU A 346 -30.50 -41.21 14.02
CA GLU A 346 -31.05 -42.34 13.27
C GLU A 346 -30.03 -42.87 12.25
N ARG A 347 -29.36 -41.98 11.52
CA ARG A 347 -28.31 -42.32 10.55
C ARG A 347 -27.04 -42.88 11.19
N LEU A 348 -26.64 -42.36 12.35
CA LEU A 348 -25.54 -42.93 13.14
C LEU A 348 -25.89 -44.35 13.61
N ALA A 349 -27.11 -44.57 14.11
CA ALA A 349 -27.56 -45.90 14.55
C ALA A 349 -27.67 -46.89 13.38
N ALA A 350 -27.98 -46.41 12.18
CA ALA A 350 -28.00 -47.21 10.94
C ALA A 350 -26.60 -47.48 10.36
N GLY A 351 -25.52 -46.93 10.95
CA GLY A 351 -24.15 -47.08 10.45
C GLY A 351 -23.81 -46.23 9.23
N GLU A 352 -24.70 -45.31 8.82
CA GLU A 352 -24.48 -44.40 7.68
C GLU A 352 -23.54 -43.23 8.01
N LEU A 353 -23.33 -42.95 9.30
CA LEU A 353 -22.46 -41.90 9.80
C LEU A 353 -21.47 -42.49 10.80
N THR A 354 -20.24 -41.97 10.79
CA THR A 354 -19.30 -42.15 11.89
C THR A 354 -19.67 -41.27 13.08
N GLN A 355 -19.12 -41.59 14.27
CA GLN A 355 -19.30 -40.76 15.45
C GLN A 355 -18.78 -39.33 15.26
N GLU A 356 -17.69 -39.15 14.52
CA GLU A 356 -17.15 -37.83 14.15
C GLU A 356 -18.10 -37.03 13.26
N GLN A 357 -18.66 -37.67 12.23
CA GLN A 357 -19.63 -37.03 11.34
C GLN A 357 -20.89 -36.62 12.10
N PHE A 358 -21.37 -37.47 13.02
CA PHE A 358 -22.48 -37.11 13.90
C PHE A 358 -22.16 -35.90 14.77
N ASP A 359 -21.00 -35.90 15.43
CA ASP A 359 -20.55 -34.81 16.29
C ASP A 359 -20.40 -33.49 15.54
N ALA A 360 -19.93 -33.53 14.29
CA ALA A 360 -19.86 -32.36 13.42
C ALA A 360 -21.26 -31.79 13.11
N ILE A 361 -22.24 -32.65 12.79
CA ILE A 361 -23.61 -32.24 12.45
C ILE A 361 -24.31 -31.57 13.65
N VAL A 362 -24.14 -32.11 14.85
CA VAL A 362 -24.79 -31.56 16.05
C VAL A 362 -24.03 -30.37 16.65
N SER A 363 -22.84 -30.05 16.13
CA SER A 363 -22.04 -28.93 16.61
C SER A 363 -22.56 -27.60 16.08
N THR A 364 -22.86 -26.65 16.98
CA THR A 364 -23.19 -25.26 16.67
C THR A 364 -22.38 -24.33 17.57
N SER A 365 -22.48 -23.02 17.39
CA SER A 365 -21.85 -22.03 18.27
C SER A 365 -22.87 -21.07 18.86
N ARG A 366 -22.55 -20.51 20.02
CA ARG A 366 -23.22 -19.32 20.59
C ARG A 366 -22.20 -18.25 20.93
N SER A 367 -22.64 -17.02 21.08
CA SER A 367 -21.80 -15.95 21.61
C SER A 367 -21.43 -16.22 23.06
N ASP A 368 -20.23 -15.79 23.43
CA ASP A 368 -19.77 -15.83 24.82
C ASP A 368 -20.50 -14.78 25.66
N THR A 369 -20.72 -15.10 26.93
CA THR A 369 -21.08 -14.12 27.96
C THR A 369 -19.88 -13.26 28.33
N VAL A 370 -20.10 -12.13 29.01
CA VAL A 370 -19.02 -11.24 29.47
C VAL A 370 -18.06 -11.97 30.41
N ALA A 371 -18.59 -12.80 31.33
CA ALA A 371 -17.78 -13.57 32.26
C ALA A 371 -16.89 -14.60 31.54
N GLU A 372 -17.44 -15.33 30.56
CA GLU A 372 -16.68 -16.28 29.74
C GLU A 372 -15.59 -15.58 28.93
N GLN A 373 -15.88 -14.41 28.34
CA GLN A 373 -14.85 -13.63 27.63
C GLN A 373 -13.71 -13.23 28.56
N ALA A 374 -14.05 -12.72 29.76
CA ALA A 374 -13.05 -12.34 30.76
C ALA A 374 -12.17 -13.52 31.21
N GLU A 375 -12.78 -14.69 31.49
CA GLU A 375 -12.05 -15.91 31.86
C GLU A 375 -11.08 -16.36 30.75
N LYS A 376 -11.56 -16.38 29.50
CA LYS A 376 -10.73 -16.72 28.34
C LYS A 376 -9.56 -15.76 28.16
N TRP A 377 -9.79 -14.45 28.36
CA TRP A 377 -8.73 -13.44 28.32
C TRP A 377 -7.71 -13.63 29.43
N ILE A 378 -8.14 -13.88 30.67
CA ILE A 378 -7.24 -14.17 31.80
C ILE A 378 -6.37 -15.39 31.47
N ALA A 379 -6.95 -16.47 30.95
CA ALA A 379 -6.20 -17.67 30.58
C ALA A 379 -5.19 -17.42 29.43
N PHE A 380 -5.53 -16.59 28.45
CA PHE A 380 -4.57 -16.21 27.42
C PHE A 380 -3.44 -15.34 27.99
N MET A 381 -3.78 -14.35 28.82
CA MET A 381 -2.80 -13.47 29.45
C MET A 381 -1.88 -14.19 30.44
N SER A 382 -2.31 -15.31 31.02
CA SER A 382 -1.45 -16.14 31.88
C SER A 382 -0.52 -17.08 31.11
N GLY A 383 -0.62 -17.14 29.77
CA GLY A 383 0.22 -17.99 28.93
C GLY A 383 -0.31 -19.42 28.75
N ALA A 384 -1.58 -19.66 29.06
CA ALA A 384 -2.21 -20.96 28.83
C ALA A 384 -2.44 -21.27 27.34
N TYR A 385 -2.41 -20.24 26.47
CA TYR A 385 -2.67 -20.37 25.04
C TYR A 385 -1.59 -19.67 24.21
N ASP A 386 -1.29 -20.25 23.05
CA ASP A 386 -0.29 -19.77 22.09
C ASP A 386 -0.86 -18.66 21.18
N ALA A 387 -2.16 -18.69 20.88
CA ALA A 387 -2.84 -17.70 20.06
C ALA A 387 -4.33 -17.57 20.43
N VAL A 388 -4.92 -16.43 20.08
CA VAL A 388 -6.36 -16.17 20.20
C VAL A 388 -6.98 -15.98 18.82
N ILE A 389 -8.17 -16.54 18.62
CA ILE A 389 -9.09 -16.15 17.55
C ILE A 389 -10.21 -15.35 18.19
N LEU A 390 -10.31 -14.06 17.85
CA LEU A 390 -11.30 -13.14 18.39
C LEU A 390 -12.39 -12.90 17.33
N THR A 391 -13.65 -13.10 17.69
CA THR A 391 -14.74 -12.70 16.80
C THR A 391 -14.84 -11.19 16.74
N ARG A 392 -15.08 -10.64 15.54
CA ARG A 392 -15.23 -9.19 15.33
C ARG A 392 -16.28 -8.57 16.26
N ASP A 393 -17.38 -9.28 16.52
CA ASP A 393 -18.48 -8.79 17.35
C ASP A 393 -18.12 -8.72 18.84
N ALA A 394 -17.07 -9.43 19.27
CA ALA A 394 -16.54 -9.34 20.62
C ALA A 394 -15.49 -8.23 20.77
N LEU A 395 -14.86 -7.76 19.69
CA LEU A 395 -13.79 -6.75 19.72
C LEU A 395 -14.15 -5.45 20.49
N PRO A 396 -15.36 -4.87 20.42
CA PRO A 396 -15.69 -3.68 21.20
C PRO A 396 -15.77 -3.91 22.72
N ARG A 397 -15.76 -5.18 23.15
CA ARG A 397 -15.96 -5.60 24.55
C ARG A 397 -14.66 -6.11 25.20
N THR A 398 -13.53 -6.01 24.50
CA THR A 398 -12.22 -6.53 24.92
C THR A 398 -11.29 -5.44 25.40
#